data_AF-A0A6S7DGR1-F1
#
_entry.id   AF-A0A6S7DGR1-F1
#
_cell.length_a   1.000
_cell.length_b   1.000
_cell.length_c   1.000
_cell.angle_alpha   90.00
_cell.angle_beta   90.00
_cell.angle_gamma   90.00
#
_symmetry.space_group_name_H-M   'P 1'
#
loop_
_entity.id
_entity.type
_entity.pdbx_description
1 polymer ?
#
loop_
_entity_poly.entity_id
_entity_poly.type
_entity_poly.pdbx_seq_one_letter_code
_entity_poly.pdbx_strand_id
1 'polypeptide(L)' 'MDSISLPQLEQAINYWRNVSPSIGEESRLCPEAAALATPYALMIISHRHDIAVAELHEKAQAALAGWAAASAGAR' A
#
# COMPACT_ATOMS: atom_id res chain seq x y z
N MET A 1 -3.04 10.91 9.23
CA MET A 1 -3.80 9.71 8.86
C MET A 1 -3.36 8.63 9.81
N ASP A 2 -4.20 8.34 10.81
CA ASP A 2 -3.82 7.54 11.98
C ASP A 2 -4.13 6.05 11.78
N SER A 3 -5.08 5.72 10.91
CA SER A 3 -5.41 4.37 10.45
C SER A 3 -5.70 4.34 8.95
N ILE A 4 -5.66 3.15 8.37
CA ILE A 4 -6.02 2.88 6.98
C ILE A 4 -6.94 1.67 6.86
N SER A 5 -7.95 1.79 6.00
CA SER A 5 -8.88 0.70 5.70
C SER A 5 -8.35 -0.25 4.62
N LEU A 6 -8.83 -1.49 4.62
CA LEU A 6 -8.49 -2.50 3.61
C LEU A 6 -8.65 -2.00 2.16
N PRO A 7 -9.77 -1.31 1.78
CA PRO A 7 -9.92 -0.80 0.41
C PRO A 7 -8.97 0.36 0.09
N GLN A 8 -8.57 1.17 1.07
CA GLN A 8 -7.58 2.22 0.85
C GLN A 8 -6.18 1.63 0.67
N LEU A 9 -5.86 0.58 1.42
CA LEU A 9 -4.60 -0.13 1.29
C LEU A 9 -4.49 -0.83 -0.08
N GLU A 10 -5.59 -1.43 -0.56
CA GLU A 10 -5.69 -1.96 -1.91
C GLU A 10 -5.50 -0.89 -3.00
N GLN A 11 -6.14 0.28 -2.83
CA GLN A 11 -5.93 1.42 -3.74
C GLN A 11 -4.48 1.89 -3.78
N ALA A 12 -3.81 1.95 -2.62
CA ALA A 12 -2.39 2.30 -2.56
C ALA A 12 -1.51 1.27 -3.28
N ILE A 13 -1.77 -0.02 -3.10
CA ILE A 13 -1.09 -1.10 -3.84
C ILE A 13 -1.29 -0.93 -5.36
N ASN A 14 -2.53 -0.69 -5.79
CA ASN A 14 -2.86 -0.49 -7.19
C ASN A 14 -2.21 0.76 -7.77
N TYR A 15 -2.11 1.85 -7.00
CA TYR A 15 -1.39 3.05 -7.42
C TYR A 15 0.08 2.74 -7.71
N TRP A 16 0.81 2.11 -6.79
CA TRP A 16 2.22 1.81 -6.97
C TRP A 16 2.49 0.83 -8.12
N ARG A 17 1.58 -0.12 -8.35
CA ARG A 17 1.62 -1.01 -9.52
C ARG A 17 1.45 -0.26 -10.85
N ASN A 18 0.69 0.83 -10.88
CA ASN A 18 0.49 1.65 -12.07
C ASN A 18 1.60 2.69 -12.26
N VAL A 19 2.17 3.24 -11.18
CA VAL A 19 3.27 4.23 -11.23
C VAL A 19 4.57 3.61 -11.71
N SER A 20 4.88 2.40 -11.23
CA SER A 20 6.03 1.63 -11.66
C SER A 20 5.55 0.28 -12.20
N PRO A 21 5.01 0.23 -13.43
CA PRO A 21 4.61 -1.03 -14.04
C PRO A 21 5.81 -1.97 -14.10
N SER A 22 5.60 -3.25 -13.80
CA SER A 22 6.66 -4.27 -13.89
C SER A 22 7.26 -4.26 -15.30
N ILE A 23 8.55 -3.95 -15.41
CA ILE A 23 9.29 -3.98 -16.68
C ILE A 23 9.95 -5.36 -16.81
N GLY A 24 9.59 -6.10 -17.87
CA GLY A 24 10.12 -7.44 -18.16
C GLY A 24 9.16 -8.58 -17.79
N GLU A 25 9.46 -9.80 -18.27
CA GLU A 25 8.67 -11.03 -18.04
C GLU A 25 8.55 -11.43 -16.55
N GLU A 26 9.32 -10.77 -15.69
CA GLU A 26 9.31 -10.97 -14.26
C GLU A 26 8.25 -10.06 -13.63
N SER A 27 7.09 -10.64 -13.32
CA SER A 27 5.94 -10.01 -12.64
C SER A 27 6.25 -9.61 -11.18
N ARG A 28 7.38 -8.94 -10.95
CA ARG A 28 7.84 -8.48 -9.64
C ARG A 28 7.13 -7.17 -9.31
N LEU A 29 6.52 -7.13 -8.13
CA LEU A 29 5.99 -5.90 -7.54
C LEU A 29 7.14 -4.92 -7.30
N CYS A 30 6.88 -3.63 -7.54
CA CYS A 30 7.74 -2.57 -7.05
C CYS A 30 7.83 -2.64 -5.51
N PRO A 31 8.94 -2.17 -4.90
CA PRO A 31 9.18 -2.31 -3.47
C PRO A 31 8.06 -1.69 -2.61
N GLU A 32 7.43 -0.63 -3.08
CA GLU A 32 6.30 0.04 -2.42
C GLU A 32 5.05 -0.86 -2.41
N ALA A 33 4.67 -1.41 -3.56
CA ALA A 33 3.53 -2.32 -3.63
C ALA A 33 3.77 -3.61 -2.85
N ALA A 34 5.01 -4.13 -2.88
CA ALA A 34 5.40 -5.29 -2.07
C ALA A 34 5.32 -5.01 -0.56
N ALA A 35 5.77 -3.83 -0.12
CA ALA A 35 5.71 -3.43 1.29
C ALA A 35 4.28 -3.31 1.81
N LEU A 36 3.33 -2.86 0.99
CA LEU A 36 1.91 -2.76 1.34
C LEU A 36 1.16 -4.10 1.24
N ALA A 37 1.64 -5.04 0.42
CA ALA A 37 1.00 -6.34 0.25
C ALA A 37 1.02 -7.21 1.52
N THR A 38 2.08 -7.11 2.33
CA THR A 38 2.18 -7.85 3.61
C THR A 38 1.08 -7.47 4.61
N PRO A 39 0.91 -6.19 5.02
CA PRO A 39 -0.17 -5.81 5.93
C PRO A 39 -1.55 -6.06 5.31
N TYR A 40 -1.72 -5.91 3.99
CA TYR A 40 -2.98 -6.24 3.31
C TYR A 40 -3.36 -7.72 3.47
N ALA A 41 -2.41 -8.63 3.22
CA ALA A 41 -2.65 -10.06 3.41
C ALA A 41 -2.96 -10.40 4.88
N LEU A 42 -2.24 -9.77 5.83
CA LEU A 42 -2.49 -9.95 7.26
C LEU A 42 -3.89 -9.49 7.67
N MET A 43 -4.38 -8.37 7.11
CA MET A 43 -5.73 -7.90 7.37
C MET A 43 -6.79 -8.89 6.87
N ILE A 44 -6.61 -9.47 5.68
CA ILE A 44 -7.52 -10.49 5.14
C ILE A 44 -7.54 -11.73 6.04
N ILE A 45 -6.37 -12.28 6.37
CA ILE A 45 -6.26 -13.49 7.21
C ILE A 45 -6.82 -13.25 8.62
N SER A 46 -6.65 -12.04 9.14
CA SER A 46 -7.12 -11.65 10.48
C SER A 46 -8.55 -11.10 10.50
N HIS A 47 -9.25 -11.06 9.35
CA HIS A 47 -10.56 -10.44 9.18
C HIS A 47 -10.64 -8.98 9.71
N ARG A 48 -9.53 -8.23 9.61
CA ARG A 48 -9.47 -6.82 10.00
C ARG A 48 -9.86 -5.91 8.84
N HIS A 49 -10.67 -4.90 9.12
CA HIS A 49 -11.11 -3.93 8.13
C HIS A 49 -10.23 -2.67 8.09
N ASP A 50 -9.55 -2.37 9.20
CA ASP A 50 -8.62 -1.27 9.37
C ASP A 50 -7.38 -1.71 10.17
N ILE A 51 -6.30 -0.95 10.00
CA ILE A 51 -5.04 -1.11 10.72
C ILE A 51 -4.48 0.27 11.07
N ALA A 52 -3.90 0.42 12.26
CA ALA A 52 -3.24 1.67 12.62
C ALA A 52 -1.96 1.83 11.80
N VAL A 53 -1.67 3.05 11.33
CA VAL A 53 -0.44 3.30 10.54
C VAL A 53 0.81 2.98 11.36
N ALA A 54 0.75 3.16 12.67
CA ALA A 54 1.82 2.79 13.59
C ALA A 54 2.09 1.28 13.69
N GLU A 55 1.13 0.41 13.33
CA GLU A 55 1.34 -1.05 13.26
C GLU A 55 2.07 -1.46 11.97
N LEU A 56 2.11 -0.60 10.96
CA LEU A 56 2.79 -0.89 9.70
C LEU A 56 4.30 -0.77 9.87
N HIS A 57 5.08 -1.60 9.16
CA HIS A 57 6.52 -1.42 9.12
C HIS A 57 6.91 -0.13 8.38
N GLU A 58 8.09 0.39 8.66
CA GLU A 58 8.67 1.63 8.12
C GLU A 58 8.45 1.80 6.60
N LYS A 59 8.71 0.74 5.83
CA LYS A 59 8.58 0.74 4.37
C LYS A 59 7.13 0.91 3.91
N ALA A 60 6.20 0.26 4.60
CA ALA A 60 4.77 0.38 4.32
C ALA A 60 4.24 1.77 4.71
N GLN A 61 4.72 2.33 5.83
CA GLN A 61 4.40 3.71 6.21
C GLN A 61 4.89 4.71 5.16
N ALA A 62 6.13 4.56 4.67
CA ALA A 62 6.70 5.43 3.63
C ALA A 62 5.93 5.31 2.29
N ALA A 63 5.63 4.08 1.85
CA ALA A 63 4.83 3.84 0.65
C ALA A 63 3.42 4.42 0.77
N LEU A 64 2.82 4.33 1.96
CA LEU A 64 1.50 4.89 2.22
C LEU A 64 1.53 6.43 2.18
N ALA A 65 2.53 7.05 2.80
CA ALA A 65 2.71 8.50 2.78
C ALA A 65 2.89 9.03 1.35
N GLY A 66 3.67 8.33 0.50
CA GLY A 66 3.84 8.67 -0.90
C GLY A 66 2.53 8.63 -1.70
N TRP A 67 1.73 7.56 -1.51
CA TRP A 67 0.41 7.47 -2.14
C TRP A 67 -0.55 8.57 -1.65
N ALA A 68 -0.55 8.86 -0.35
CA ALA A 68 -1.41 9.89 0.23
C ALA A 68 -1.05 11.29 -0.29
N ALA A 69 0.25 11.60 -0.41
CA ALA A 69 0.73 12.85 -0.98
C ALA A 69 0.33 12.99 -2.46
N ALA A 70 0.48 11.92 -3.25
CA ALA A 70 0.04 11.90 -4.65
C ALA A 70 -1.47 12.04 -4.81
N SER A 71 -2.25 11.41 -3.93
CA SER A 71 -3.72 11.48 -3.94
C SER A 71 -4.25 12.83 -3.47
N ALA A 72 -3.50 13.56 -2.63
CA ALA A 72 -3.84 14.91 -2.20
C ALA A 72 -3.54 15.96 -3.28
N GLY A 73 -2.51 15.75 -4.11
CA GLY A 73 -2.16 16.65 -5.23
C GLY A 73 -3.00 16.45 -6.50
N ALA A 74 -3.77 15.37 -6.59
CA ALA A 74 -4.68 15.09 -7.70
C ALA A 74 -6.10 15.71 -7.52
N ARG A 75 -6.28 16.55 -6.49
CA ARG A 75 -7.55 17.16 -6.09
C ARG A 75 -7.49 18.67 -6.27
#